data_AF-A0A959N734-F1
#
_entry.id   AF-A0A959N734-F1
#
_cell.length_a   1.000
_cell.length_b   1.000
_cell.length_c   1.000
_cell.angle_alpha   90.00
_cell.angle_beta   90.00
_cell.angle_gamma   90.00
#
_symmetry.space_group_name_H-M   'P 1'
#
loop_
_entity.id
_entity.type
_entity.pdbx_description
1 polymer ?
#
loop_
_entity_poly.entity_id
_entity_poly.type
_entity_poly.pdbx_seq_one_letter_code
_entity_poly.pdbx_strand_id
1 'polypeptide(L)'
;MLIIKMKKIILTFTLLFFTSSLSSLSAQNMVPIKIDLPKAMFVGTPTNMSIEKLEKPLGKPRPPFLAPEGTKNVALGKAVTSTDDMPIIGEIDYITDGEKDADEGYFVELGPF
;
A
#
# COMPACT_ATOMS: atom_id res chain seq x y z
N MET A 1 -61.14 2.85 -5.05
CA MET A 1 -60.16 3.19 -6.13
C MET A 1 -58.91 3.91 -5.62
N LEU A 2 -59.02 4.80 -4.61
CA LEU A 2 -57.89 5.59 -4.07
C LEU A 2 -56.75 4.75 -3.43
N ILE A 3 -57.11 3.74 -2.62
CA ILE A 3 -56.14 2.92 -1.85
C ILE A 3 -55.20 2.11 -2.75
N ILE A 4 -55.71 1.63 -3.89
CA ILE A 4 -54.92 0.86 -4.87
C ILE A 4 -53.91 1.78 -5.58
N LYS A 5 -54.27 3.05 -5.80
CA LYS A 5 -53.43 4.06 -6.44
C LYS A 5 -52.27 4.49 -5.51
N MET A 6 -52.54 4.62 -4.20
CA MET A 6 -51.52 4.89 -3.19
C MET A 6 -50.55 3.72 -3.00
N LYS A 7 -51.03 2.47 -2.98
CA LYS A 7 -50.15 1.28 -2.92
C LYS A 7 -49.25 1.15 -4.15
N LYS A 8 -49.76 1.45 -5.35
CA LYS A 8 -48.93 1.49 -6.58
C LYS A 8 -47.87 2.59 -6.53
N ILE A 9 -48.22 3.78 -6.03
CA ILE A 9 -47.29 4.92 -5.88
C ILE A 9 -46.16 4.60 -4.89
N ILE A 10 -46.50 4.00 -3.74
CA ILE A 10 -45.51 3.59 -2.72
C ILE A 10 -44.61 2.48 -3.27
N LEU A 11 -45.15 1.51 -4.01
CA LEU A 11 -44.40 0.42 -4.63
C LEU A 11 -43.46 0.92 -5.76
N THR A 12 -43.88 1.91 -6.55
CA THR A 12 -43.01 2.55 -7.55
C THR A 12 -41.91 3.40 -6.92
N PHE A 13 -42.17 4.04 -5.78
CA PHE A 13 -41.15 4.83 -5.07
C PHE A 13 -40.09 3.93 -4.40
N THR A 14 -40.49 2.77 -3.86
CA THR A 14 -39.52 1.80 -3.29
C THR A 14 -38.70 1.09 -4.35
N LEU A 15 -39.28 0.83 -5.54
CA LEU A 15 -38.53 0.23 -6.65
C LEU A 15 -37.53 1.22 -7.28
N LEU A 16 -37.82 2.53 -7.29
CA LEU A 16 -36.92 3.56 -7.83
C LEU A 16 -35.74 3.88 -6.88
N PHE A 17 -35.93 3.75 -5.56
CA PHE A 17 -34.85 3.91 -4.56
C PHE A 17 -33.93 2.69 -4.45
N PHE A 18 -34.40 1.49 -4.79
CA PHE A 18 -33.55 0.29 -4.77
C PHE A 18 -32.61 0.22 -5.98
N THR A 19 -32.97 0.84 -7.11
CA THR A 19 -32.12 0.86 -8.32
C THR A 19 -30.98 1.88 -8.26
N SER A 20 -31.04 2.88 -7.38
CA SER A 20 -29.96 3.88 -7.23
C SER A 20 -28.77 3.42 -6.38
N SER A 21 -28.87 2.29 -5.67
CA SER A 21 -27.76 1.73 -4.87
C SER A 21 -26.85 0.77 -5.64
N LEU A 22 -27.10 0.54 -6.94
CA LEU A 22 -26.24 -0.28 -7.80
C LEU A 22 -25.55 0.58 -8.86
N SER A 23 -24.73 1.55 -8.46
CA SER A 23 -23.87 2.27 -9.39
C SER A 23 -22.65 2.86 -8.68
N SER A 24 -21.58 2.06 -8.59
CA SER A 24 -20.29 2.42 -9.18
C SER A 24 -19.28 1.31 -8.88
N LEU A 25 -19.28 0.24 -9.68
CA LEU A 25 -18.05 -0.54 -9.87
C LEU A 25 -17.21 0.22 -10.90
N SER A 26 -16.74 1.41 -10.52
CA SER A 26 -15.78 2.15 -11.33
C SER A 26 -14.53 1.28 -11.41
N ALA A 27 -14.10 0.94 -12.63
CA ALA A 27 -12.76 0.44 -12.85
C ALA A 27 -11.80 1.51 -12.30
N GLN A 28 -11.16 1.25 -11.15
CA GLN A 28 -10.26 2.21 -10.54
C GLN A 28 -9.12 2.48 -11.51
N ASN A 29 -8.89 3.76 -11.83
CA ASN A 29 -7.70 4.17 -12.58
C ASN A 29 -6.47 3.71 -11.80
N MET A 30 -5.69 2.80 -12.39
CA MET A 30 -4.46 2.28 -11.80
C MET A 30 -3.29 3.13 -12.28
N VAL A 31 -2.63 3.81 -11.34
CA VAL A 31 -1.49 4.67 -11.62
C VAL A 31 -0.23 4.14 -10.93
N PRO A 32 0.96 4.36 -11.51
CA PRO A 32 2.22 4.09 -10.81
C PRO A 32 2.28 4.84 -9.48
N ILE A 33 2.55 4.12 -8.38
CA ILE A 33 2.90 4.79 -7.14
C ILE A 33 4.34 5.30 -7.23
N LYS A 34 4.55 6.54 -6.80
CA LYS A 34 5.89 7.08 -6.64
C LYS A 34 6.55 6.39 -5.44
N ILE A 35 7.49 5.50 -5.73
CA ILE A 35 8.37 4.89 -4.73
C ILE A 35 9.76 5.47 -4.96
N ASP A 36 10.23 6.28 -4.03
CA ASP A 36 11.60 6.77 -4.03
C ASP A 36 12.48 5.68 -3.41
N LEU A 37 13.18 4.91 -4.26
CA LEU A 37 14.07 3.85 -3.79
C LEU A 37 15.42 4.44 -3.36
N PRO A 38 16.00 3.94 -2.25
CA PRO A 38 17.33 4.37 -1.82
C PRO A 38 18.39 4.05 -2.87
N LYS A 39 19.46 4.84 -2.87
CA LYS A 39 20.63 4.53 -3.72
C LYS A 39 21.26 3.24 -3.23
N ALA A 40 21.75 2.42 -4.16
CA ALA A 40 22.48 1.22 -3.80
C ALA A 40 23.80 1.62 -3.10
N MET A 41 23.88 1.36 -1.80
CA MET A 41 25.05 1.70 -0.96
C MET A 41 26.21 0.71 -1.13
N PHE A 42 25.91 -0.54 -1.49
CA PHE A 42 26.91 -1.58 -1.71
C PHE A 42 27.08 -1.85 -3.20
N VAL A 43 28.04 -1.17 -3.84
CA VAL A 43 28.56 -1.60 -5.14
C VAL A 43 29.55 -2.74 -4.87
N GLY A 44 29.03 -3.95 -4.62
CA GLY A 44 29.88 -5.14 -4.54
C GLY A 44 30.53 -5.42 -5.90
N THR A 45 31.70 -6.04 -5.90
CA THR A 45 32.25 -6.65 -7.12
C THR A 45 31.25 -7.70 -7.61
N PRO A 46 30.79 -7.65 -8.88
CA PRO A 46 29.89 -8.67 -9.41
C PRO A 46 30.50 -10.05 -9.21
N THR A 47 29.91 -10.86 -8.33
CA THR A 47 30.37 -12.23 -8.09
C THR A 47 29.88 -13.10 -9.24
N ASN A 48 30.79 -13.80 -9.92
CA ASN A 48 30.46 -14.77 -10.97
C ASN A 48 29.86 -16.04 -10.34
N MET A 49 28.62 -15.95 -9.84
CA MET A 49 27.88 -17.06 -9.26
C MET A 49 27.06 -17.75 -10.35
N SER A 50 27.42 -18.98 -10.69
CA SER A 50 26.66 -19.84 -11.59
C SER A 50 25.85 -20.85 -10.78
N ILE A 51 24.66 -20.44 -10.33
CA ILE A 51 23.72 -21.28 -9.59
C ILE A 51 22.60 -21.71 -10.54
N GLU A 52 22.37 -23.01 -10.67
CA GLU A 52 21.46 -23.60 -11.68
C GLU A 52 20.04 -23.02 -11.69
N LYS A 53 19.51 -22.66 -10.52
CA LYS A 53 18.13 -22.17 -10.34
C LYS A 53 18.05 -20.69 -9.94
N LEU A 54 19.14 -19.94 -10.06
CA LEU A 54 19.14 -18.51 -9.74
C LEU A 54 18.64 -17.72 -10.95
N GLU A 55 17.66 -16.84 -10.71
CA GLU A 55 17.21 -15.91 -11.73
C GLU A 55 18.35 -14.96 -12.12
N LYS A 56 18.48 -14.69 -13.42
CA LYS A 56 19.45 -13.71 -13.90
C LYS A 56 19.03 -12.31 -13.42
N PRO A 57 19.99 -11.42 -13.13
CA PRO A 57 19.68 -10.02 -12.84
C PRO A 57 18.79 -9.42 -13.94
N LEU A 58 17.78 -8.65 -13.55
CA LEU A 58 16.75 -8.15 -14.47
C LEU A 58 17.32 -7.23 -15.56
N GLY A 59 18.48 -6.61 -15.32
CA GLY A 59 19.18 -5.72 -16.26
C GLY A 59 18.46 -4.39 -16.53
N LYS A 60 17.27 -4.19 -15.96
CA LYS A 60 16.42 -3.01 -16.08
C LYS A 60 15.68 -2.75 -14.77
N PRO A 61 15.17 -1.54 -14.55
CA PRO A 61 14.30 -1.26 -13.42
C PRO A 61 13.08 -2.20 -13.38
N ARG A 62 12.64 -2.54 -12.17
CA ARG A 62 11.39 -3.28 -11.97
C ARG A 62 10.22 -2.46 -12.57
N PRO A 63 9.21 -3.11 -13.19
CA PRO A 63 7.99 -2.43 -13.56
C PRO A 63 7.39 -1.64 -12.38
N PRO A 64 6.79 -0.47 -12.61
CA PRO A 64 6.19 0.31 -11.54
C PRO A 64 5.11 -0.49 -10.81
N PHE A 65 5.01 -0.32 -9.50
CA PHE A 65 3.88 -0.83 -8.74
C PHE A 65 2.67 0.06 -9.01
N LEU A 66 1.54 -0.53 -9.41
CA LEU A 66 0.32 0.21 -9.71
C LEU A 66 -0.64 0.15 -8.52
N ALA A 67 -1.26 1.28 -8.19
CA ALA A 67 -2.34 1.36 -7.21
C ALA A 67 -3.45 2.28 -7.73
N PRO A 68 -4.67 2.22 -7.16
CA PRO A 68 -5.72 3.18 -7.48
C PRO A 68 -5.23 4.62 -7.32
N GLU A 69 -5.64 5.47 -8.26
CA GLU A 69 -5.39 6.91 -8.19
C GLU A 69 -5.85 7.49 -6.84
N GLY A 70 -4.99 8.29 -6.23
CA GLY A 70 -5.24 8.85 -4.90
C GLY A 70 -4.88 7.94 -3.71
N THR A 71 -4.25 6.78 -3.94
CA THR A 71 -3.67 5.95 -2.85
C THR A 71 -2.68 6.77 -2.01
N LYS A 72 -2.75 6.65 -0.68
CA LYS A 72 -1.90 7.35 0.29
C LYS A 72 -1.36 6.41 1.35
N ASN A 73 -0.17 6.69 1.88
CA ASN A 73 0.34 6.05 3.08
C ASN A 73 -0.40 6.63 4.31
N VAL A 74 -1.35 5.86 4.86
CA VAL A 74 -2.12 6.27 6.05
C VAL A 74 -1.35 6.13 7.37
N ALA A 75 -0.24 5.39 7.35
CA ALA A 75 0.62 5.19 8.51
C ALA A 75 1.63 6.31 8.70
N LEU A 76 1.88 7.16 7.69
CA LEU A 76 2.88 8.24 7.75
C LEU A 76 2.65 9.15 8.98
N GLY A 77 3.66 9.28 9.82
CA GLY A 77 3.67 10.07 11.05
C GLY A 77 2.71 9.59 12.14
N LYS A 78 2.22 8.35 12.07
CA LYS A 78 1.37 7.78 13.12
C LYS A 78 2.22 7.26 14.28
N ALA A 79 1.72 7.43 15.51
CA ALA A 79 2.38 6.91 16.69
C ALA A 79 2.55 5.38 16.60
N VAL A 80 3.70 4.91 17.08
CA VAL A 80 4.08 3.49 17.09
C VAL A 80 4.29 3.05 18.55
N THR A 81 3.92 1.81 18.86
CA THR A 81 4.18 1.18 20.16
C THR A 81 4.83 -0.17 19.95
N SER A 82 5.74 -0.54 20.84
CA SER A 82 6.46 -1.82 20.82
C SER A 82 6.38 -2.48 22.20
N THR A 83 6.52 -3.80 22.26
CA THR A 83 6.73 -4.54 23.52
C THR A 83 8.20 -4.55 23.94
N ASP A 84 9.10 -4.26 23.00
CA ASP A 84 10.51 -4.02 23.26
C ASP A 84 10.71 -2.51 23.40
N ASP A 85 11.01 -2.08 24.62
CA ASP A 85 11.22 -0.68 24.99
C ASP A 85 12.64 -0.20 24.66
N MET A 86 13.57 -1.10 24.31
CA MET A 86 14.95 -0.78 23.94
C MET A 86 15.39 -1.59 22.71
N PRO A 87 14.98 -1.15 21.50
CA PRO A 87 15.46 -1.75 20.25
C PRO A 87 16.99 -1.84 20.21
N ILE A 88 17.52 -2.89 19.56
CA ILE A 88 18.96 -3.06 19.36
C ILE A 88 19.51 -1.93 18.48
N ILE A 89 18.77 -1.58 17.42
CA ILE A 89 19.12 -0.51 16.49
C ILE A 89 17.90 0.37 16.25
N GLY A 90 18.12 1.68 16.23
CA GLY A 90 17.14 2.68 15.82
C GLY A 90 16.02 2.91 16.83
N GLU A 91 15.05 3.72 16.41
CA GLU A 91 13.90 4.12 17.24
C GLU A 91 12.60 3.71 16.55
N ILE A 92 11.60 3.28 17.32
CA ILE A 92 10.33 2.76 16.76
C ILE A 92 9.57 3.77 15.88
N ASP A 93 9.83 5.07 16.07
CA ASP A 93 9.25 6.14 15.26
C ASP A 93 9.72 6.08 13.79
N TYR A 94 10.90 5.48 13.51
CA TYR A 94 11.42 5.30 12.15
C TYR A 94 10.53 4.42 11.26
N ILE A 95 9.60 3.66 11.86
CA ILE A 95 8.65 2.82 11.12
C ILE A 95 7.69 3.69 10.28
N THR A 96 7.37 4.90 10.74
CA THR A 96 6.36 5.77 10.11
C THR A 96 6.85 7.14 9.70
N ASP A 97 8.14 7.44 9.86
CA ASP A 97 8.75 8.74 9.55
C ASP A 97 8.72 9.13 8.06
N GLY A 98 8.61 8.16 7.16
CA GLY A 98 8.64 8.36 5.71
C GLY A 98 10.04 8.34 5.10
N GLU A 99 11.08 8.13 5.90
CA GLU A 99 12.48 8.11 5.47
C GLU A 99 12.93 6.67 5.26
N LYS A 100 13.44 6.35 4.07
CA LYS A 100 13.75 4.97 3.65
C LYS A 100 15.08 4.90 2.89
N ASP A 101 16.09 5.63 3.39
CA ASP A 101 17.43 5.54 2.83
C ASP A 101 18.09 4.19 3.18
N ALA A 102 19.14 3.80 2.46
CA ALA A 102 19.88 2.56 2.69
C ALA A 102 21.08 2.73 3.65
N ASP A 103 21.23 3.92 4.23
CA ASP A 103 22.28 4.25 5.21
C ASP A 103 21.89 3.85 6.64
N GLU A 104 22.84 3.99 7.56
CA GLU A 104 22.59 3.86 8.99
C GLU A 104 21.53 4.88 9.45
N GLY A 105 20.66 4.46 10.37
CA GLY A 105 19.63 5.34 10.96
C GLY A 105 18.26 5.33 10.28
N TYR A 106 18.03 4.50 9.26
CA TYR A 106 16.74 4.42 8.56
C TYR A 106 15.99 3.08 8.76
N PHE A 107 16.43 2.28 9.73
CA PHE A 107 15.80 1.02 10.08
C PHE A 107 15.80 0.79 11.60
N VAL A 108 14.94 -0.14 12.02
CA VAL A 108 14.81 -0.56 13.42
C VAL A 108 15.04 -2.07 13.49
N GLU A 109 15.84 -2.50 14.45
CA GLU A 109 16.02 -3.91 14.79
C GLU A 109 15.60 -4.13 16.24
N LEU A 110 14.57 -4.95 16.45
CA LEU A 110 14.08 -5.30 17.77
C LEU A 110 14.90 -6.45 18.37
N GLY A 111 14.96 -6.52 19.70
CA GLY A 111 15.65 -7.57 20.44
C GLY A 111 15.10 -8.97 20.18
N PRO A 112 15.94 -10.01 20.34
CA PRO A 112 15.45 -11.39 20.39
C PRO A 112 14.52 -11.58 21.60
N PHE A 113 13.45 -12.35 21.41
CA PHE A 113 12.44 -12.67 22.42
C PHE A 113 12.84 -13.85 23.32
#